data_AF-E1RKJ8-F1
#
_entry.id   AF-E1RKJ8-F1
#
_cell.length_a   1.000
_cell.length_b   1.000
_cell.length_c   1.000
_cell.angle_alpha   90.00
_cell.angle_beta   90.00
_cell.angle_gamma   90.00
#
_symmetry.space_group_name_H-M   'P 1'
#
loop_
_entity.id
_entity.type
_entity.pdbx_description
1 polymer ?
#
loop_
_entity_poly.entity_id
_entity_poly.type
_entity_poly.pdbx_seq_one_letter_code
_entity_poly.pdbx_strand_id
1 'polypeptide(L)'
;MSPESYISEKVSINNISCETCLLWEEAGFIPPKKDLYLIEFLHLSFLNGGDIAETDLQNRLSENITKSALQSGDSVYISDPEKMYLFAADMKIETGNKDDKSIAAMITEEIIAEYMSIFNFHDLLKDERKPEFH
;
A
#
# COMPACT_ATOMS: atom_id res chain seq x y z
N MET A 1 47.58 -2.13 7.07
CA MET A 1 46.19 -2.08 6.60
C MET A 1 45.82 -3.50 6.21
N SER A 2 44.92 -4.15 6.96
CA SER A 2 44.47 -5.52 6.69
C SER A 2 43.11 -5.50 5.98
N PRO A 3 42.91 -6.28 4.89
CA PRO A 3 41.73 -6.24 4.03
C PRO A 3 40.62 -7.22 4.47
N GLU A 4 40.26 -7.24 5.76
CA GLU A 4 39.26 -8.20 6.28
C GLU A 4 37.96 -7.53 6.76
N SER A 5 37.62 -6.34 6.25
CA SER A 5 36.35 -5.66 6.60
C SER A 5 35.16 -6.05 5.70
N TYR A 6 35.27 -7.13 4.94
CA TYR A 6 34.18 -7.65 4.11
C TYR A 6 33.89 -9.08 4.57
N ILE A 7 32.76 -9.26 5.26
CA ILE A 7 31.71 -10.23 4.94
C ILE A 7 30.69 -10.25 6.09
N SER A 8 29.48 -9.85 5.71
CA SER A 8 28.23 -10.43 6.17
C SER A 8 27.78 -10.10 7.59
N GLU A 9 27.40 -8.84 7.79
CA GLU A 9 26.11 -8.64 8.41
C GLU A 9 25.03 -9.12 7.42
N LYS A 10 24.70 -10.42 7.50
CA LYS A 10 23.35 -10.86 7.17
C LYS A 10 22.42 -10.07 8.08
N VAL A 11 22.02 -8.88 7.63
CA VAL A 11 20.88 -8.18 8.19
C VAL A 11 19.75 -9.18 8.13
N SER A 12 19.32 -9.66 9.30
CA SER A 12 18.16 -10.52 9.41
C SER A 12 16.97 -9.72 8.90
N ILE A 13 16.54 -10.01 7.67
CA ILE A 13 15.34 -9.45 7.04
C ILE A 13 14.12 -10.16 7.67
N ASN A 14 13.91 -9.97 8.97
CA ASN A 14 12.85 -10.65 9.70
C ASN A 14 11.94 -9.71 10.50
N ASN A 15 12.01 -8.38 10.33
CA ASN A 15 11.27 -7.48 11.23
C ASN A 15 10.70 -6.21 10.59
N ILE A 16 10.40 -6.20 9.29
CA ILE A 16 9.77 -5.05 8.63
C ILE A 16 8.80 -5.60 7.57
N SER A 17 7.50 -5.65 7.87
CA SER A 17 6.45 -6.00 6.90
C SER A 17 5.30 -5.01 7.02
N CYS A 18 5.14 -4.13 6.04
CA CYS A 18 3.85 -3.49 5.82
C CYS A 18 2.98 -4.48 5.05
N GLU A 19 1.72 -4.63 5.42
CA GLU A 19 0.86 -5.67 4.83
C GLU A 19 0.68 -5.45 3.32
N THR A 20 0.74 -4.18 2.89
CA THR A 20 0.64 -3.80 1.47
C THR A 20 1.99 -3.75 0.75
N CYS A 21 3.10 -4.15 1.38
CA CYS A 21 4.43 -4.05 0.76
C CYS A 21 4.57 -4.92 -0.49
N LEU A 22 3.99 -6.13 -0.48
CA LEU A 22 4.00 -7.04 -1.63
C LEU A 22 3.21 -6.48 -2.82
N LEU A 23 2.10 -5.77 -2.57
CA LEU A 23 1.31 -5.11 -3.61
C LEU A 23 2.17 -4.15 -4.45
N TRP A 24 3.02 -3.35 -3.79
CA TRP A 24 3.89 -2.38 -4.47
C TRP A 24 5.07 -3.05 -5.21
N GLU A 25 5.57 -4.17 -4.69
CA GLU A 25 6.60 -4.97 -5.36
C GLU A 25 6.06 -5.66 -6.62
N GLU A 26 4.84 -6.16 -6.56
CA GLU A 26 4.12 -6.77 -7.68
C GLU A 26 3.72 -5.71 -8.73
N ALA A 27 3.25 -4.55 -8.28
CA ALA A 27 2.87 -3.44 -9.15
C ALA A 27 4.08 -2.73 -9.79
N GLY A 28 5.31 -2.93 -9.31
CA GLY A 28 6.50 -2.32 -9.90
C GLY A 28 6.65 -0.81 -9.65
N PHE A 29 5.94 -0.26 -8.68
CA PHE A 29 6.08 1.13 -8.25
C PHE A 29 5.67 1.32 -6.80
N ILE A 30 6.10 2.43 -6.21
CA ILE A 30 5.74 2.90 -4.87
C ILE A 30 5.04 4.25 -5.03
N PRO A 31 3.79 4.40 -4.54
CA PRO A 31 3.06 5.67 -4.61
C PRO A 31 3.65 6.74 -3.67
N PRO A 32 3.16 7.99 -3.73
CA PRO A 32 3.52 9.01 -2.76
C PRO A 32 3.20 8.57 -1.34
N LYS A 33 3.99 9.04 -0.38
CA LYS A 33 3.91 8.64 1.04
C LYS A 33 2.50 8.76 1.63
N LYS A 34 1.75 9.80 1.27
CA LYS A 34 0.36 10.01 1.72
C LYS A 34 -0.56 8.87 1.31
N ASP A 35 -0.47 8.43 0.05
CA ASP A 35 -1.37 7.41 -0.49
C ASP A 35 -0.97 6.03 0.00
N LEU A 36 0.33 5.77 0.13
CA LEU A 36 0.84 4.55 0.76
C LEU A 36 0.31 4.39 2.20
N TYR A 37 0.32 5.48 2.98
CA TYR A 37 -0.24 5.48 4.33
C TYR A 37 -1.74 5.25 4.37
N LEU A 38 -2.48 5.90 3.47
CA LEU A 38 -3.92 5.71 3.37
C LEU A 38 -4.28 4.27 3.02
N ILE A 39 -3.59 3.67 2.05
CA ILE A 39 -3.88 2.30 1.59
C ILE A 39 -3.54 1.28 2.67
N GLU A 40 -2.41 1.43 3.38
CA GLU A 40 -2.10 0.55 4.52
C GLU A 40 -3.16 0.69 5.62
N PHE A 41 -3.61 1.91 5.93
CA PHE A 41 -4.67 2.12 6.91
C PHE A 41 -5.98 1.43 6.52
N LEU A 42 -6.40 1.60 5.27
CA LEU A 42 -7.59 0.97 4.73
C LEU A 42 -7.47 -0.54 4.77
N HIS A 43 -6.32 -1.09 4.36
CA HIS A 43 -6.07 -2.53 4.39
C HIS A 43 -6.14 -3.09 5.81
N LEU A 44 -5.42 -2.46 6.75
CA LEU A 44 -5.43 -2.91 8.14
C LEU A 44 -6.83 -2.77 8.74
N SER A 45 -7.54 -1.67 8.46
CA SER A 45 -8.89 -1.45 8.97
C SER A 45 -9.83 -2.54 8.46
N PHE A 46 -9.67 -2.98 7.21
CA PHE A 46 -10.42 -4.08 6.63
C PHE A 46 -10.14 -5.39 7.38
N LEU A 47 -8.85 -5.71 7.60
CA LEU A 47 -8.45 -6.91 8.34
C LEU A 47 -8.94 -6.93 9.80
N ASN A 48 -9.10 -5.77 10.43
CA ASN A 48 -9.49 -5.65 11.85
C ASN A 48 -10.97 -5.26 12.05
N GLY A 49 -11.83 -5.37 11.02
CA GLY A 49 -13.27 -5.12 11.14
C GLY A 49 -13.68 -3.64 11.29
N GLY A 50 -12.76 -2.73 10.98
CA GLY A 50 -12.93 -1.28 10.99
C GLY A 50 -12.45 -0.60 12.28
N ASP A 51 -11.78 -1.30 13.19
CA ASP A 51 -11.31 -0.74 14.46
C ASP A 51 -9.79 -0.67 14.51
N ILE A 52 -9.22 0.46 14.08
CA ILE A 52 -7.79 0.76 14.21
C ILE A 52 -7.61 2.15 14.80
N ALA A 53 -6.88 2.23 15.91
CA ALA A 53 -6.41 3.48 16.45
C ALA A 53 -5.35 4.10 15.52
N GLU A 54 -5.56 5.36 15.14
CA GLU A 54 -4.65 6.14 14.27
C GLU A 54 -3.19 6.14 14.78
N THR A 55 -2.99 6.09 16.09
CA THR A 55 -1.66 6.01 16.72
C THR A 55 -0.95 4.68 16.48
N ASP A 56 -1.68 3.56 16.48
CA ASP A 56 -1.12 2.23 16.19
C ASP A 56 -0.73 2.12 14.71
N LEU A 57 -1.55 2.72 13.85
CA LEU A 57 -1.24 2.84 12.42
C LEU A 57 0.09 3.60 12.21
N GLN A 58 0.23 4.80 12.78
CA GLN A 58 1.43 5.63 12.60
C GLN A 58 2.69 4.91 13.08
N ASN A 59 2.61 4.22 14.22
CA ASN A 59 3.73 3.44 14.76
C ASN A 59 4.11 2.29 13.82
N ARG A 60 3.14 1.46 13.41
CA ARG A 60 3.39 0.32 12.49
C ARG A 60 3.94 0.79 11.15
N LEU A 61 3.43 1.90 10.62
CA LEU A 61 3.89 2.44 9.35
C LEU A 61 5.27 3.06 9.42
N SER A 62 5.61 3.72 10.54
CA SER A 62 6.96 4.25 10.77
C SER A 62 8.03 3.15 10.88
N GLU A 63 7.63 1.98 11.40
CA GLU A 63 8.51 0.82 11.57
C GLU A 63 8.61 -0.04 10.31
N ASN A 64 7.53 -0.12 9.52
CA ASN A 64 7.40 -1.08 8.42
C ASN A 64 7.60 -0.52 7.00
N ILE A 65 7.58 0.80 6.80
CA ILE A 65 7.87 1.37 5.49
C ILE A 65 9.37 1.20 5.19
N THR A 66 9.67 0.43 4.15
CA THR A 66 11.04 0.19 3.69
C THR A 66 11.76 1.52 3.41
N LYS A 67 13.10 1.53 3.57
CA LYS A 67 13.95 2.69 3.22
C LYS A 67 13.63 3.24 1.82
N SER A 68 13.23 2.39 0.88
CA SER A 68 12.86 2.75 -0.50
C SER A 68 11.59 3.60 -0.55
N ALA A 69 10.57 3.28 0.25
CA ALA A 69 9.35 4.07 0.35
C ALA A 69 9.54 5.35 1.21
N LEU A 70 10.49 5.34 2.15
CA LEU A 70 10.97 6.58 2.79
C LEU A 70 11.77 7.49 1.84
N GLN A 71 12.34 6.93 0.76
CA GLN A 71 13.07 7.68 -0.27
C GLN A 71 12.18 8.26 -1.37
N SER A 72 10.97 7.72 -1.61
CA SER A 72 10.07 8.24 -2.65
C SER A 72 9.53 9.65 -2.35
N GLY A 73 9.52 10.04 -1.07
CA GLY A 73 9.07 11.35 -0.62
C GLY A 73 7.61 11.62 -1.02
N ASP A 74 7.32 12.84 -1.45
CA ASP A 74 5.99 13.25 -1.93
C ASP A 74 5.73 12.86 -3.40
N SER A 75 6.56 11.97 -3.97
CA SER A 75 6.49 11.61 -5.39
C SER A 75 6.44 10.09 -5.61
N VAL A 76 5.87 9.69 -6.75
CA VAL A 76 5.88 8.30 -7.20
C VAL A 76 7.31 7.85 -7.52
N TYR A 77 7.69 6.68 -7.03
CA TYR A 77 8.92 5.99 -7.41
C TYR A 77 8.58 4.75 -8.26
N ILE A 78 9.09 4.67 -9.48
CA ILE A 78 8.83 3.55 -10.39
C ILE A 78 10.08 2.68 -10.45
N SER A 79 9.97 1.44 -9.98
CA SER A 79 11.08 0.48 -9.95
C SER A 79 11.10 -0.40 -11.20
N ASP A 80 9.93 -0.75 -11.72
CA ASP A 80 9.75 -1.61 -12.88
C ASP A 80 8.52 -1.16 -13.68
N PRO A 81 8.70 -0.34 -14.72
CA PRO A 81 7.59 0.13 -15.55
C PRO A 81 6.82 -1.01 -16.22
N GLU A 82 7.48 -2.09 -16.66
CA GLU A 82 6.81 -3.19 -17.35
C GLU A 82 5.79 -3.88 -16.42
N LYS A 83 6.19 -4.12 -15.17
CA LYS A 83 5.26 -4.59 -14.13
C LYS A 83 4.10 -3.64 -13.91
N MET A 84 4.36 -2.34 -13.83
CA MET A 84 3.32 -1.33 -13.65
C MET A 84 2.31 -1.34 -14.81
N TYR A 85 2.77 -1.46 -16.05
CA TYR A 85 1.89 -1.55 -17.21
C TYR A 85 1.08 -2.84 -17.24
N LEU A 86 1.67 -3.98 -16.85
CA LEU A 86 0.96 -5.24 -16.71
C LEU A 86 -0.10 -5.18 -15.61
N PHE A 87 0.26 -4.61 -14.45
CA PHE A 87 -0.66 -4.42 -13.33
C PHE A 87 -1.83 -3.51 -13.70
N ALA A 88 -1.57 -2.41 -14.42
CA ALA A 88 -2.62 -1.55 -14.97
C ALA A 88 -3.57 -2.32 -15.90
N ALA A 89 -3.03 -3.18 -16.79
CA ALA A 89 -3.82 -3.99 -17.70
C ALA A 89 -4.69 -5.02 -16.95
N ASP A 90 -4.17 -5.65 -15.90
CA ASP A 90 -4.91 -6.58 -15.05
C ASP A 90 -6.09 -5.89 -14.34
N MET A 91 -5.88 -4.64 -13.91
CA MET A 91 -6.93 -3.76 -13.38
C MET A 91 -7.85 -3.16 -14.45
N LYS A 92 -7.63 -3.46 -15.74
CA LYS A 92 -8.38 -2.91 -16.89
C LYS A 92 -8.29 -1.39 -17.01
N ILE A 93 -7.18 -0.80 -16.56
CA ILE A 93 -6.90 0.63 -16.68
C ILE A 93 -6.37 0.92 -18.09
N GLU A 94 -7.05 1.81 -18.80
CA GLU A 94 -6.61 2.28 -20.12
C GLU A 94 -5.45 3.29 -20.00
N THR A 95 -4.26 2.88 -20.44
CA THR A 95 -3.04 3.70 -20.32
C THR A 95 -2.89 4.73 -21.44
N GLY A 96 -3.30 4.40 -22.67
CA GLY A 96 -3.29 5.32 -23.81
C GLY A 96 -1.93 6.02 -24.01
N ASN A 97 -1.95 7.36 -24.10
CA ASN A 97 -0.74 8.20 -24.20
C ASN A 97 -0.37 8.87 -22.86
N LYS A 98 -0.80 8.32 -21.73
CA LYS A 98 -0.48 8.87 -20.40
C LYS A 98 0.98 8.59 -20.05
N ASP A 99 1.59 9.50 -19.29
CA ASP A 99 2.92 9.27 -18.74
C ASP A 99 2.86 8.29 -17.55
N ASP A 100 4.01 7.70 -17.23
CA ASP A 100 4.11 6.67 -16.20
C ASP A 100 3.59 7.12 -14.82
N LYS A 101 3.78 8.39 -14.44
CA LYS A 101 3.29 8.89 -13.15
C LYS A 101 1.78 8.98 -13.12
N SER A 102 1.18 9.41 -14.23
CA SER A 102 -0.27 9.43 -14.39
C SER A 102 -0.86 8.02 -14.29
N ILE A 103 -0.19 7.02 -14.87
CA ILE A 103 -0.64 5.62 -14.80
C ILE A 103 -0.51 5.07 -13.37
N ALA A 104 0.62 5.30 -12.70
CA ALA A 104 0.80 4.93 -11.29
C ALA A 104 -0.25 5.58 -10.38
N ALA A 105 -0.59 6.84 -10.61
CA ALA A 105 -1.66 7.53 -9.88
C ALA A 105 -3.02 6.86 -10.11
N MET A 106 -3.36 6.52 -11.36
CA MET A 106 -4.62 5.82 -11.66
C MET A 106 -4.71 4.44 -10.98
N ILE A 107 -3.62 3.67 -10.97
CA ILE A 107 -3.57 2.39 -10.25
C ILE A 107 -3.82 2.62 -8.76
N THR A 108 -3.16 3.63 -8.18
CA THR A 108 -3.28 3.97 -6.75
C THR A 108 -4.71 4.39 -6.40
N GLU A 109 -5.33 5.23 -7.23
CA GLU A 109 -6.72 5.69 -7.06
C GLU A 109 -7.72 4.53 -7.13
N GLU A 110 -7.53 3.59 -8.05
CA GLU A 110 -8.39 2.42 -8.21
C GLU A 110 -8.31 1.49 -6.99
N ILE A 111 -7.09 1.27 -6.45
CA ILE A 111 -6.90 0.51 -5.20
C ILE A 111 -7.63 1.18 -4.03
N ILE A 112 -7.51 2.51 -3.89
CA ILE A 112 -8.21 3.27 -2.84
C ILE A 112 -9.73 3.12 -3.03
N ALA A 113 -10.23 3.26 -4.25
CA ALA A 113 -11.65 3.14 -4.57
C ALA A 113 -12.19 1.74 -4.22
N GLU A 114 -11.43 0.68 -4.47
CA GLU A 114 -11.78 -0.69 -4.10
C GLU A 114 -11.93 -0.85 -2.58
N TYR A 115 -10.96 -0.39 -1.80
CA TYR A 115 -11.08 -0.40 -0.34
C TYR A 115 -12.28 0.40 0.15
N MET A 116 -12.47 1.62 -0.37
CA MET A 116 -13.59 2.48 0.03
C MET A 116 -14.95 1.87 -0.31
N SER A 117 -15.06 1.18 -1.46
CA SER A 117 -16.26 0.42 -1.83
C SER A 117 -16.56 -0.66 -0.80
N ILE A 118 -15.55 -1.45 -0.41
CA ILE A 118 -15.68 -2.50 0.60
C ILE A 118 -16.17 -1.93 1.94
N PHE A 119 -15.63 -0.79 2.38
CA PHE A 119 -16.09 -0.14 3.62
C PHE A 119 -17.54 0.33 3.54
N ASN A 120 -17.94 0.93 2.42
CA ASN A 120 -19.33 1.33 2.21
C ASN A 120 -20.29 0.13 2.25
N PHE A 121 -19.90 -1.02 1.69
CA PHE A 121 -20.67 -2.26 1.80
C PHE A 121 -20.71 -2.80 3.24
N HIS A 122 -19.61 -2.71 3.98
CA HIS A 122 -19.54 -3.20 5.36
C HIS A 122 -20.40 -2.36 6.32
N ASP A 123 -20.52 -1.05 6.09
CA ASP A 123 -21.41 -0.17 6.84
C ASP A 123 -22.90 -0.45 6.54
N LEU A 124 -23.24 -0.75 5.28
CA LEU A 124 -24.60 -1.20 4.91
C LEU A 124 -24.99 -2.50 5.65
N LEU A 125 -24.07 -3.47 5.76
CA LEU A 125 -24.29 -4.72 6.50
C LEU A 125 -24.26 -4.55 8.04
N LYS A 126 -23.77 -3.43 8.55
CA LYS A 126 -23.84 -3.08 9.98
C LYS A 126 -25.19 -2.46 10.34
N ASP A 127 -25.82 -1.67 9.46
CA ASP A 127 -27.12 -1.03 9.74
C ASP A 127 -28.28 -2.04 9.75
N GLU A 128 -28.21 -3.13 8.96
CA GLU A 128 -29.20 -4.22 9.00
C GLU A 128 -29.13 -5.09 10.27
N ARG A 129 -28.15 -4.87 11.14
CA ARG A 129 -28.01 -5.59 12.44
C ARG A 129 -28.58 -4.82 13.63
N LYS A 130 -29.50 -3.88 13.42
CA LYS A 130 -30.40 -3.42 14.51
C LYS A 130 -31.49 -4.46 14.73
N PRO A 131 -31.55 -5.16 15.88
CA PRO A 131 -32.78 -5.85 16.25
C PRO A 131 -33.80 -4.75 16.54
N GLU A 132 -34.90 -4.74 15.79
CA GLU A 132 -36.12 -4.09 16.27
C GLU A 132 -36.52 -4.79 17.56
N PHE A 133 -36.15 -4.21 18.70
CA PHE A 133 -36.76 -4.54 19.97
C PHE A 133 -38.12 -3.86 20.01
N HIS A 134 -39.16 -4.62 19.69
CA HIS A 134 -40.55 -4.34 20.07
C HIS A 134 -40.84 -4.90 21.47
#